data_AF-A0AAW1TBI1-F1
#
_entry.id   AF-A0AAW1TBI1-F1
#
_cell.length_a   1.000
_cell.length_b   1.000
_cell.length_c   1.000
_cell.angle_alpha   90.00
_cell.angle_beta   90.00
_cell.angle_gamma   90.00
#
_symmetry.space_group_name_H-M   'P 1'
#
loop_
_entity.id
_entity.type
_entity.pdbx_description
1 polymer ?
#
loop_
_entity_poly.entity_id
_entity_poly.type
_entity_poly.pdbx_seq_one_letter_code
_entity_poly.pdbx_strand_id
1 'polypeptide(L)'
;MVSGTDAQRALQLFRSLLKTASTWKDPYEQKYIRQEARAQFIANRHLKDPDAIAERIQDGMERLEYALHYGIPYPRLSHVKQSPRRQYLDKPQDSVEAPKPSGLSKLDQALAKKAAEKQAQWDSS
;
A
#
# COMPACT_ATOMS: atom_id res chain seq x y z
N MET A 1 -16.26 18.14 -30.87
CA MET A 1 -14.94 18.34 -31.49
C MET A 1 -13.93 18.36 -30.36
N VAL A 2 -13.02 17.38 -30.28
CA VAL A 2 -11.94 17.41 -29.28
C VAL A 2 -10.93 18.44 -29.76
N SER A 3 -10.98 19.65 -29.21
CA SER A 3 -10.04 20.72 -29.53
C SER A 3 -8.63 20.29 -29.14
N GLY A 4 -7.65 20.49 -30.03
CA GLY A 4 -6.23 20.16 -29.79
C GLY A 4 -5.57 20.90 -28.61
N THR A 5 -6.35 21.64 -27.81
CA THR A 5 -5.98 22.42 -26.63
C THR A 5 -5.96 21.59 -25.35
N ASP A 6 -6.82 20.59 -25.19
CA ASP A 6 -7.07 20.02 -23.85
C ASP A 6 -5.94 19.07 -23.43
N ALA A 7 -5.41 18.29 -24.38
CA ALA A 7 -4.21 17.50 -24.15
C ALA A 7 -3.00 18.38 -23.79
N GLN A 8 -2.87 19.54 -24.42
CA GLN A 8 -1.79 20.50 -24.11
C GLN A 8 -1.98 21.10 -22.71
N ARG A 9 -3.20 21.52 -22.35
CA ARG A 9 -3.54 22.03 -21.02
C ARG A 9 -3.29 20.99 -19.94
N ALA A 10 -3.71 19.74 -20.15
CA ALA A 10 -3.45 18.64 -19.24
C ALA A 10 -1.94 18.40 -19.04
N LEU A 11 -1.14 18.40 -20.13
CA LEU A 11 0.31 18.24 -20.04
C LEU A 11 0.99 19.41 -19.32
N GLN A 12 0.56 20.65 -19.57
CA GLN A 12 1.06 21.83 -18.86
C GLN A 12 0.74 21.75 -17.37
N LEU A 13 -0.50 21.41 -17.03
CA LEU A 13 -0.93 21.20 -15.64
C LEU A 13 -0.09 20.13 -14.95
N PHE A 14 0.13 18.98 -15.60
CA PHE A 14 0.96 17.91 -15.05
C PHE A 14 2.39 18.37 -14.76
N ARG A 15 3.01 19.09 -15.70
CA ARG A 15 4.36 19.65 -15.53
C ARG A 15 4.40 20.66 -14.40
N SER A 16 3.40 21.53 -14.30
CA SER A 16 3.26 22.49 -13.20
C SER A 16 3.16 21.79 -11.86
N LEU A 17 2.32 20.76 -11.71
CA LEU A 17 2.21 19.98 -10.48
C LEU A 17 3.54 19.31 -10.09
N LEU A 18 4.28 18.74 -11.05
CA LEU A 18 5.59 18.14 -10.78
C LEU A 18 6.67 19.17 -10.40
N LYS A 19 6.64 20.34 -11.05
CA LYS A 19 7.52 21.47 -10.71
C LYS A 19 7.21 21.99 -9.32
N THR A 20 5.93 22.21 -9.02
CA THR A 20 5.40 22.53 -7.70
C THR A 20 5.93 21.51 -6.70
N ALA A 21 5.70 20.21 -6.86
CA ALA A 21 6.26 19.19 -5.97
C ALA A 21 7.78 19.29 -5.74
N SER A 22 8.54 19.72 -6.75
CA SER A 22 10.00 19.86 -6.64
C SER A 22 10.45 20.97 -5.68
N THR A 23 9.62 21.99 -5.45
CA THR A 23 9.93 23.12 -4.56
C THR A 23 9.55 22.86 -3.10
N TRP A 24 8.91 21.73 -2.77
CA TRP A 24 8.51 21.41 -1.39
C TRP A 24 9.73 21.05 -0.56
N LYS A 25 9.78 21.56 0.67
CA LYS A 25 10.89 21.33 1.61
C LYS A 25 10.88 19.91 2.17
N ASP A 26 9.70 19.37 2.47
CA ASP A 26 9.56 18.02 3.03
C ASP A 26 9.65 16.97 1.92
N PRO A 27 10.64 16.05 1.96
CA PRO A 27 10.78 14.96 1.00
C PRO A 27 9.56 14.02 0.94
N TYR A 28 8.87 13.81 2.05
CA TYR A 28 7.67 12.97 2.10
C TYR A 28 6.50 13.63 1.37
N GLU A 29 6.27 14.92 1.60
CA GLU A 29 5.23 15.68 0.91
C GLU A 29 5.54 15.78 -0.58
N GLN A 30 6.79 16.08 -0.94
CA GLN A 30 7.24 16.08 -2.32
C GLN A 30 6.93 14.74 -3.02
N LYS A 31 7.28 13.61 -2.38
CA LYS A 31 7.01 12.28 -2.94
C LYS A 31 5.51 12.03 -3.08
N TYR A 32 4.73 12.41 -2.07
CA TYR A 32 3.28 12.25 -2.06
C TYR A 32 2.61 13.03 -3.20
N ILE A 33 2.95 14.32 -3.37
CA ILE A 33 2.43 15.18 -4.46
C ILE A 33 2.72 14.56 -5.83
N ARG A 34 3.96 14.10 -6.06
CA ARG A 34 4.33 13.45 -7.32
C ARG A 34 3.55 12.16 -7.57
N GLN A 35 3.32 11.36 -6.53
CA GLN A 35 2.59 10.10 -6.64
C GLN A 35 1.11 10.34 -6.94
N GLU A 36 0.46 11.26 -6.22
CA GLU A 36 -0.94 11.60 -6.48
C GLU A 36 -1.13 12.23 -7.86
N ALA A 37 -0.28 13.18 -8.25
CA ALA A 37 -0.33 13.75 -9.60
C ALA A 37 -0.25 12.65 -10.67
N ARG A 38 0.67 11.69 -10.53
CA ARG A 38 0.76 10.56 -11.47
C ARG A 38 -0.47 9.67 -11.44
N ALA A 39 -0.94 9.31 -10.24
CA ALA A 39 -2.10 8.42 -10.08
C ALA A 39 -3.35 9.01 -10.75
N GLN A 40 -3.62 10.30 -10.57
CA GLN A 40 -4.76 10.99 -11.17
C GLN A 40 -4.68 11.02 -12.70
N PHE A 41 -3.52 11.33 -13.27
CA PHE A 41 -3.37 11.35 -14.73
C PHE A 41 -3.45 9.96 -15.35
N ILE A 42 -2.92 8.93 -14.66
CA ILE A 42 -3.05 7.53 -15.10
C ILE A 42 -4.51 7.08 -15.02
N ALA A 43 -5.23 7.40 -13.95
CA ALA A 43 -6.63 7.02 -13.78
C ALA A 43 -7.53 7.60 -14.88
N ASN A 44 -7.24 8.83 -15.33
CA ASN A 44 -8.03 9.53 -16.34
C ASN A 44 -7.51 9.33 -17.78
N ARG A 45 -6.47 8.50 -18.02
CA ARG A 45 -5.84 8.35 -19.34
C ARG A 45 -6.76 7.86 -20.46
N HIS A 46 -7.85 7.18 -20.10
CA HIS A 46 -8.81 6.58 -21.03
C HIS A 46 -10.07 7.45 -21.22
N LEU A 47 -10.11 8.60 -20.57
CA LEU A 47 -11.24 9.52 -20.61
C LEU A 47 -11.25 10.23 -21.97
N LYS A 48 -12.37 10.09 -22.71
CA LYS A 48 -12.53 10.60 -24.09
C LYS A 48 -13.59 11.69 -24.21
N ASP A 49 -14.41 11.84 -23.18
CA ASP A 49 -15.48 12.83 -23.14
C ASP A 49 -14.91 14.22 -22.87
N PRO A 50 -15.05 15.20 -23.79
CA PRO A 50 -14.43 16.51 -23.66
C PRO A 50 -14.82 17.26 -22.39
N ASP A 51 -16.09 17.19 -22.00
CA ASP A 51 -16.60 17.91 -20.83
C ASP A 51 -15.99 17.35 -19.54
N ALA A 52 -15.94 16.03 -19.42
CA ALA A 52 -15.25 15.37 -18.32
C ALA A 52 -13.72 15.61 -18.34
N ILE A 53 -13.07 15.79 -19.51
CA ILE A 53 -11.65 16.21 -19.56
C ILE A 53 -11.50 17.61 -18.97
N ALA A 54 -12.35 18.54 -19.38
CA ALA A 54 -12.31 19.92 -18.92
C ALA A 54 -12.52 20.01 -17.40
N GLU A 55 -13.48 19.26 -16.86
CA GLU A 55 -13.72 19.15 -15.42
C GLU A 55 -12.48 18.64 -14.67
N ARG A 56 -11.84 17.57 -15.16
CA ARG A 56 -10.62 17.03 -14.51
C ARG A 56 -9.43 17.97 -14.59
N ILE A 57 -9.31 18.75 -15.67
CA ILE A 57 -8.30 19.80 -15.77
C ILE A 57 -8.58 20.89 -14.74
N GLN A 58 -9.84 21.32 -14.61
CA GLN A 58 -10.25 22.34 -13.65
C GLN A 58 -9.96 21.90 -12.21
N ASP A 59 -10.37 20.68 -11.82
CA ASP A 59 -10.05 20.08 -10.51
C ASP A 59 -8.55 20.12 -10.21
N GLY A 60 -7.72 19.79 -11.20
CA GLY A 60 -6.27 19.77 -11.02
C GLY A 60 -5.67 21.18 -10.94
N MET A 61 -6.25 22.16 -11.62
CA MET A 61 -5.86 23.57 -11.49
C MET A 61 -6.19 24.10 -10.09
N GLU A 62 -7.35 23.77 -9.54
CA GLU A 62 -7.71 24.11 -8.16
C GLU A 62 -6.74 23.49 -7.17
N ARG A 63 -6.35 22.22 -7.35
CA ARG A 63 -5.31 21.59 -6.52
C ARG A 63 -3.96 22.30 -6.59
N LEU A 64 -3.57 22.76 -7.78
CA LEU A 64 -2.35 23.55 -7.95
C LEU A 64 -2.46 24.89 -7.22
N GLU A 65 -3.61 25.55 -7.29
CA GLU A 65 -3.89 26.78 -6.55
C GLU A 65 -3.83 26.55 -5.03
N TYR A 66 -4.43 25.48 -4.52
CA TYR A 66 -4.34 25.10 -3.11
C TYR A 66 -2.90 24.81 -2.68
N ALA A 67 -2.11 24.18 -3.54
CA ALA A 67 -0.70 23.91 -3.31
C ALA A 67 0.10 25.21 -3.15
N LEU A 68 -0.13 26.19 -4.03
CA LEU A 68 0.62 27.44 -4.07
C LEU A 68 0.21 28.42 -2.96
N HIS A 69 -1.08 28.50 -2.63
CA HIS A 69 -1.59 29.46 -1.65
C HIS A 69 -1.58 28.94 -0.22
N TYR A 70 -1.90 27.67 -0.02
CA TYR A 70 -2.07 27.10 1.32
C TYR A 70 -1.00 26.05 1.67
N GLY A 71 -0.21 25.59 0.70
CA GLY A 71 0.75 24.50 0.92
C GLY A 71 0.09 23.14 1.11
N ILE A 72 -1.18 22.98 0.72
CA ILE A 72 -1.97 21.74 0.89
C ILE A 72 -2.48 21.27 -0.48
N PRO A 73 -1.62 20.66 -1.32
CA PRO A 73 -1.95 20.26 -2.69
C PRO A 73 -2.98 19.11 -2.78
N TYR A 74 -2.97 18.21 -1.80
CA TYR A 74 -3.84 17.04 -1.75
C TYR A 74 -4.32 16.83 -0.31
N PRO A 75 -5.57 16.37 -0.10
CA PRO A 75 -6.05 16.02 1.23
C PRO A 75 -5.16 14.93 1.83
N ARG A 76 -4.61 15.18 3.01
CA ARG A 76 -3.86 14.15 3.75
C ARG A 76 -4.85 13.04 4.12
N LEU A 77 -4.50 11.77 3.89
CA LEU A 77 -5.27 10.67 4.44
C LEU A 77 -5.24 10.76 5.98
N SER A 78 -6.32 11.25 6.58
CA SER A 78 -6.47 11.33 8.02
C SER A 78 -6.60 9.91 8.58
N HIS A 79 -5.59 9.50 9.36
CA HIS A 79 -5.64 8.32 10.24
C HIS A 79 -5.68 6.93 9.59
N VAL A 80 -4.82 6.66 8.59
CA VAL A 80 -4.30 5.28 8.52
C VAL A 80 -3.46 5.11 9.78
N LYS A 81 -4.02 4.48 10.82
CA LYS A 81 -3.28 4.15 12.05
C LYS A 81 -1.97 3.56 11.58
N GLN A 82 -0.85 4.23 11.90
CA GLN A 82 0.46 3.72 11.59
C GLN A 82 0.48 2.31 12.18
N SER A 83 0.44 1.28 11.32
CA SER A 83 0.57 -0.09 11.79
C SER A 83 1.84 -0.09 12.65
N PRO A 84 1.77 -0.55 13.91
CA PRO A 84 2.89 -0.42 14.84
C PRO A 84 4.12 -0.95 14.12
N ARG A 85 5.16 -0.11 14.08
CA ARG A 85 6.48 -0.44 13.51
C ARG A 85 6.75 -1.89 13.92
N ARG A 86 6.83 -2.83 12.95
CA ARG A 86 7.06 -4.26 13.22
C ARG A 86 8.38 -4.34 14.01
N GLN A 87 8.27 -4.41 15.33
CA GLN A 87 9.38 -4.50 16.27
C GLN A 87 10.06 -5.88 16.22
N TYR A 88 9.53 -6.78 15.38
CA TYR A 88 9.98 -8.16 15.24
C TYR A 88 11.31 -8.32 14.46
N LEU A 89 11.96 -7.24 14.04
CA LEU A 89 13.24 -7.34 13.31
C LEU A 89 14.49 -7.25 14.21
N ASP A 90 14.35 -6.95 15.50
CA ASP A 90 15.45 -6.89 16.47
C ASP A 90 15.30 -7.93 17.61
N LYS A 91 14.84 -9.14 17.29
CA LYS A 91 15.12 -10.27 18.21
C LYS A 91 16.45 -10.88 17.81
N PRO A 92 17.50 -10.84 18.67
CA PRO A 92 18.70 -11.63 18.42
C PRO A 92 18.29 -13.10 18.28
N GLN A 93 18.77 -13.75 17.22
CA GLN A 93 18.50 -15.16 16.90
C GLN A 93 19.18 -16.15 17.86
N ASP A 94 19.48 -15.74 19.09
CA ASP A 94 20.16 -16.57 20.10
C ASP A 94 19.27 -16.75 21.33
N SER A 95 18.13 -17.38 21.13
CA SER A 95 17.49 -18.16 22.20
C SER A 95 16.72 -19.30 21.56
N VAL A 96 17.37 -20.46 21.51
CA VAL A 96 16.76 -21.75 21.17
C VAL A 96 15.75 -22.09 22.27
N GLU A 97 14.55 -21.52 22.22
CA GLU A 97 13.46 -22.02 23.05
C GLU A 97 12.81 -23.18 22.30
N ALA A 98 13.02 -24.38 22.84
CA ALA A 98 12.54 -25.64 22.30
C ALA A 98 11.03 -25.57 21.97
N PRO A 99 10.56 -26.23 20.89
CA PRO A 99 9.14 -26.28 20.60
C PRO A 99 8.40 -26.94 21.76
N LYS A 100 7.52 -26.19 22.43
CA LYS A 100 6.61 -26.71 23.45
C LYS A 100 5.70 -27.74 22.78
N PRO A 101 5.57 -28.98 23.30
CA PRO A 101 4.78 -30.02 22.66
C PRO A 101 3.29 -29.70 22.83
N SER A 102 2.75 -28.92 21.91
CA SER A 102 1.33 -28.65 21.81
C SER A 102 0.67 -29.83 21.09
N GLY A 103 0.08 -30.72 21.90
CA GLY A 103 -0.98 -31.66 21.54
C GLY A 103 -0.72 -32.56 20.33
N LEU A 104 -0.26 -33.78 20.58
CA LEU A 104 -0.27 -34.88 19.61
C LEU A 104 -1.62 -34.91 18.88
N SER A 105 -1.57 -34.87 17.54
CA SER A 105 -2.75 -34.99 16.69
C SER A 105 -3.51 -36.25 17.06
N LYS A 106 -4.85 -36.26 16.87
CA LYS A 106 -5.67 -37.46 17.09
C LYS A 106 -5.12 -38.68 16.32
N LEU A 107 -4.43 -38.45 15.20
CA LEU A 107 -3.73 -39.46 14.43
C LEU A 107 -2.50 -40.04 15.16
N ASP A 108 -1.71 -39.19 15.82
CA ASP A 108 -0.52 -39.63 16.55
C ASP A 108 -0.90 -40.42 17.80
N GLN A 109 -1.99 -40.04 18.48
CA GLN A 109 -2.53 -40.79 19.62
C GLN A 109 -3.04 -42.18 19.20
N ALA A 110 -3.64 -42.29 18.01
CA ALA A 110 -4.13 -43.56 17.47
C ALA A 110 -2.97 -44.49 17.05
N LEU A 111 -1.91 -43.93 16.46
CA LEU A 111 -0.68 -44.65 16.14
C LEU A 111 0.02 -45.18 17.40
N ALA A 112 0.09 -44.35 18.45
CA ALA A 112 0.66 -44.77 19.74
C ALA A 112 -0.14 -45.91 20.39
N LYS A 113 -1.48 -45.87 20.35
CA LYS A 113 -2.33 -46.96 20.83
C LYS A 113 -2.11 -48.26 20.05
N LYS A 114 -2.08 -48.19 18.71
CA LYS A 114 -1.81 -49.38 17.87
C LYS A 114 -0.42 -49.97 18.10
N ALA A 115 0.58 -49.12 18.33
CA ALA A 115 1.94 -49.57 18.64
C ALA A 115 2.00 -50.30 20.00
N ALA A 116 1.28 -49.81 21.01
CA ALA A 116 1.21 -50.44 22.32
C ALA A 116 0.49 -51.80 22.30
N GLU A 117 -0.62 -51.93 21.57
CA GLU A 117 -1.32 -53.22 21.40
C GLU A 117 -0.44 -54.26 20.70
N LYS A 118 0.31 -53.85 19.67
CA LYS A 118 1.23 -54.74 18.95
C LYS A 118 2.38 -55.23 19.84
N GLN A 119 2.86 -54.39 20.75
CA GLN A 119 3.92 -54.77 21.70
C GLN A 119 3.39 -55.77 22.74
N ALA A 120 2.20 -55.54 23.29
CA ALA A 120 1.55 -56.46 24.22
C ALA A 120 1.25 -57.84 23.61
N GLN A 121 0.97 -57.88 22.30
CA GLN A 121 0.79 -59.13 21.55
C GLN A 121 2.10 -59.92 21.40
N TRP A 122 3.24 -59.24 21.32
CA TRP A 122 4.56 -59.88 21.22
C TRP A 122 5.07 -60.41 22.56
N ASP A 123 4.78 -59.71 23.65
CA ASP A 123 5.18 -60.12 25.00
C ASP A 123 4.33 -61.29 25.58
N SER A 124 3.25 -61.67 24.88
CA SER A 124 2.33 -62.76 25.27
C SER A 124 2.46 -64.03 24.41
N SER A 125 3.51 -64.15 23.58
CA SER A 125 3.88 -65.35 22.78
C SER A 125 5.24 -65.90 23.21
#